data_AF-A0A519Q367-F1
#
_entry.id   AF-A0A519Q367-F1
#
_cell.length_a   1.000
_cell.length_b   1.000
_cell.length_c   1.000
_cell.angle_alpha   90.00
_cell.angle_beta   90.00
_cell.angle_gamma   90.00
#
_symmetry.space_group_name_H-M   'P 1'
#
loop_
_entity.id
_entity.type
_entity.pdbx_description
1 polymer ?
#
loop_
_entity_poly.entity_id
_entity_poly.type
_entity_poly.pdbx_seq_one_letter_code
_entity_poly.pdbx_strand_id
1 'polypeptide(L)'
;FLVFPTDLALAAGLFAVFLIMRRLAPTWALPAVLVGAFAVLALRGQVTLPSGTGLFGLLHPVVPAFDLKAAISLALPLFLVTLVSQNLPGLVVLKAAGYEPPPGPLLLSTGLATVVLAPFGAYGINMAAIVAAICTGPDAHPDPAKRWIVGVLYGGLYLVAALFAAPLAGLFIAMPPAALAVLTGLALIGPLTGALSGAMAEPDHREAAVIAFAATASGVALFGIGSAFWGLLAGFITLAALRWKRRPT
;
A
#
# COMPACT_ATOMS: atom_id res chain seq x y z
N PHE A 1 -10.07 13.42 -7.94
CA PHE A 1 -10.68 14.15 -9.08
C PHE A 1 -11.65 15.28 -8.68
N LEU A 2 -12.12 15.38 -7.42
CA LEU A 2 -13.04 16.44 -6.95
C LEU A 2 -12.39 17.77 -6.53
N VAL A 3 -11.07 17.93 -6.70
CA VAL A 3 -10.35 19.17 -6.41
C VAL A 3 -9.75 19.65 -7.72
N PHE A 4 -10.40 20.60 -8.39
CA PHE A 4 -9.74 21.39 -9.43
C PHE A 4 -8.84 22.40 -8.72
N PRO A 5 -7.51 22.27 -8.83
CA PRO A 5 -6.64 23.05 -7.97
C PRO A 5 -6.49 24.48 -8.49
N THR A 6 -6.19 25.37 -7.56
CA THR A 6 -5.64 26.71 -7.77
C THR A 6 -4.34 26.75 -8.61
N ASP A 7 -3.85 25.61 -9.10
CA ASP A 7 -2.60 25.46 -9.84
C ASP A 7 -2.67 24.33 -10.89
N LEU A 8 -3.57 24.50 -11.88
CA LEU A 8 -3.81 23.51 -12.95
C LEU A 8 -2.57 23.27 -13.82
N ALA A 9 -1.77 24.31 -14.07
CA ALA A 9 -0.55 24.22 -14.87
C ALA A 9 0.47 23.27 -14.24
N LEU A 10 0.66 23.35 -12.92
CA LEU A 10 1.53 22.44 -12.18
C LEU A 10 1.02 20.99 -12.25
N ALA A 11 -0.27 20.78 -12.02
CA ALA A 11 -0.87 19.45 -12.09
C ALA A 11 -0.71 18.82 -13.49
N ALA A 12 -0.99 19.58 -14.54
CA ALA A 12 -0.83 19.16 -15.92
C ALA A 12 0.65 18.88 -16.27
N GLY A 13 1.58 19.73 -15.81
CA GLY A 13 3.01 19.54 -16.01
C GLY A 13 3.53 18.26 -15.38
N LEU A 14 3.17 18.00 -14.11
CA LEU A 14 3.55 16.76 -13.42
C LEU A 14 2.96 15.52 -14.09
N PHE A 15 1.71 15.61 -14.56
CA PHE A 15 1.08 14.53 -15.32
C PHE A 15 1.78 14.30 -16.67
N ALA A 16 2.19 15.35 -17.37
CA ALA A 16 2.96 15.23 -18.61
C ALA A 16 4.32 14.57 -18.37
N VAL A 17 5.04 14.97 -17.32
CA VAL A 17 6.29 14.30 -16.90
C VAL A 17 6.06 12.82 -16.67
N PHE A 18 4.98 12.45 -15.97
CA PHE A 18 4.61 11.06 -15.77
C PHE A 18 4.43 10.32 -17.09
N LEU A 19 3.64 10.85 -18.03
CA LEU A 19 3.36 10.18 -19.30
C LEU A 19 4.62 10.00 -20.16
N ILE A 20 5.45 11.05 -20.25
CA ILE A 20 6.72 11.01 -20.98
C ILE A 20 7.64 9.94 -20.38
N MET A 21 7.83 9.98 -19.06
CA MET A 21 8.70 9.01 -18.39
C MET A 21 8.10 7.61 -18.40
N ARG A 22 6.78 7.47 -18.35
CA ARG A 22 6.11 6.17 -18.48
C ARG A 22 6.39 5.54 -19.85
N ARG A 23 6.59 6.33 -20.90
CA ARG A 23 6.96 5.85 -22.23
C ARG A 23 8.45 5.55 -22.37
N LEU A 24 9.31 6.41 -21.82
CA LEU A 24 10.77 6.34 -22.00
C LEU A 24 11.47 5.44 -21.00
N ALA A 25 11.08 5.53 -19.73
CA ALA A 25 11.70 4.82 -18.60
C ALA A 25 10.63 4.52 -17.53
N PRO A 26 9.79 3.48 -17.73
CA PRO A 26 8.61 3.22 -16.89
C PRO A 26 8.91 3.10 -15.38
N THR A 27 10.07 2.53 -15.04
CA THR A 27 10.54 2.38 -13.65
C THR A 27 10.86 3.72 -12.97
N TRP A 28 11.20 4.74 -13.74
CA TRP A 28 11.57 6.08 -13.25
C TRP A 28 10.43 7.09 -13.32
N ALA A 29 9.25 6.71 -13.82
CA ALA A 29 8.13 7.64 -14.02
C ALA A 29 7.67 8.30 -12.72
N LEU A 30 7.43 7.53 -11.66
CA LEU A 30 6.98 8.08 -10.38
C LEU A 30 8.10 8.86 -9.66
N PRO A 31 9.35 8.35 -9.57
CA PRO A 31 10.48 9.14 -9.07
C PRO A 31 10.66 10.50 -9.79
N ALA A 32 10.51 10.53 -11.12
CA ALA A 32 10.65 11.78 -11.87
C ALA A 32 9.55 12.80 -11.53
N VAL A 33 8.31 12.36 -11.34
CA VAL A 33 7.20 13.22 -10.89
C VAL A 33 7.49 13.77 -9.50
N LEU A 34 7.98 12.93 -8.58
CA LEU A 34 8.34 13.33 -7.23
C LEU A 34 9.45 14.38 -7.23
N VAL A 35 10.52 14.16 -8.00
CA VAL A 35 11.62 15.13 -8.17
C VAL A 35 11.10 16.43 -8.77
N GLY A 36 10.26 16.37 -9.80
CA GLY A 36 9.64 17.57 -10.39
C GLY A 36 8.81 18.36 -9.38
N ALA A 37 8.02 17.68 -8.55
CA ALA A 37 7.22 18.35 -7.52
C ALA A 37 8.11 19.02 -6.45
N PHE A 38 9.16 18.33 -5.99
CA PHE A 38 10.12 18.91 -5.03
C PHE A 38 10.92 20.06 -5.62
N ALA A 39 11.29 20.01 -6.90
CA ALA A 39 11.94 21.11 -7.58
C ALA A 39 11.06 22.37 -7.62
N VAL A 40 9.76 22.22 -7.91
CA VAL A 40 8.81 23.33 -7.87
C VAL A 40 8.68 23.91 -6.46
N LEU A 41 8.62 23.04 -5.44
CA LEU A 41 8.58 23.47 -4.04
C LEU A 41 9.83 24.28 -3.66
N ALA A 42 11.01 23.83 -4.09
CA ALA A 42 12.28 24.51 -3.87
C ALA A 42 12.34 25.87 -4.57
N LEU A 43 11.92 25.94 -5.84
CA LEU A 43 11.86 27.18 -6.61
C LEU A 43 10.89 28.21 -6.02
N ARG A 44 9.84 27.76 -5.32
CA ARG A 44 8.89 28.62 -4.61
C ARG A 44 9.35 29.02 -3.21
N GLY A 45 10.52 28.54 -2.75
CA GLY A 45 11.01 28.77 -1.39
C GLY A 45 10.13 28.12 -0.31
N GLN A 46 9.38 27.08 -0.66
CA GLN A 46 8.41 26.41 0.21
C GLN A 46 8.98 25.11 0.83
N VAL A 47 10.27 24.84 0.67
CA VAL A 47 10.94 23.71 1.32
C VAL A 47 11.19 24.08 2.77
N THR A 48 10.40 23.52 3.67
CA THR A 48 10.53 23.72 5.11
C THR A 48 10.49 22.39 5.84
N LEU A 49 11.16 22.33 6.99
CA LEU A 49 10.95 21.27 7.95
C LEU A 49 9.63 21.55 8.70
N PRO A 50 8.81 20.53 9.01
CA PRO A 50 7.65 20.72 9.87
C PRO A 50 8.06 21.37 11.19
N SER A 51 7.30 22.39 11.62
CA SER A 51 7.55 23.10 12.87
C SER A 51 7.67 22.12 14.05
N GLY A 52 8.76 22.23 14.81
CA GLY A 52 9.02 21.37 15.97
C GLY A 52 9.59 19.98 15.64
N THR A 53 10.00 19.73 14.39
CA THR A 53 10.68 18.50 13.99
C THR A 53 12.14 18.76 13.64
N GLY A 54 13.01 17.79 13.94
CA GLY A 54 14.42 17.80 13.52
C GLY A 54 14.62 17.11 12.17
N LEU A 55 15.88 16.96 11.77
CA LEU A 55 16.25 16.19 10.58
C LEU A 55 15.89 14.70 10.72
N PHE A 56 15.88 14.20 11.95
CA PHE A 56 15.62 12.81 12.28
C PHE A 56 14.21 12.64 12.84
N GLY A 57 13.50 11.61 12.38
CA GLY A 57 12.22 11.19 12.95
C GLY A 57 12.43 10.62 14.35
N LEU A 58 11.60 11.08 15.31
CA LEU A 58 11.56 10.55 16.67
C LEU A 58 10.33 9.66 16.83
N LEU A 59 10.50 8.53 17.52
CA LEU A 59 9.40 7.66 17.89
C LEU A 59 8.84 8.10 19.25
N HIS A 60 7.61 8.59 19.26
CA HIS A 60 6.88 8.90 20.47
C HIS A 60 5.76 7.87 20.66
N PRO A 61 5.75 7.12 21.77
CA PRO A 61 4.69 6.16 22.02
C PRO A 61 3.37 6.91 22.24
N VAL A 62 2.36 6.50 21.50
CA VAL A 62 0.98 6.94 21.60
C VAL A 62 0.16 5.85 22.28
N VAL A 63 -0.66 6.22 23.27
CA VAL A 63 -1.55 5.27 23.94
C VAL A 63 -2.62 4.84 22.94
N PRO A 64 -2.73 3.54 22.61
CA PRO A 64 -3.76 3.07 21.68
C PRO A 64 -5.14 3.24 22.31
N ALA A 65 -6.05 3.89 21.58
CA ALA A 65 -7.46 3.93 21.92
C ALA A 65 -8.20 2.84 21.15
N PHE A 66 -8.97 2.01 21.86
CA PHE A 66 -9.78 0.99 21.21
C PHE A 66 -11.08 1.59 20.69
N ASP A 67 -11.31 1.45 19.38
CA ASP A 67 -12.54 1.87 18.72
C ASP A 67 -13.08 0.72 17.86
N LEU A 68 -14.26 0.21 18.25
CA LEU A 68 -14.91 -0.89 17.56
C LEU A 68 -15.32 -0.52 16.12
N LYS A 69 -15.73 0.73 15.87
CA LYS A 69 -16.08 1.19 14.53
C LYS A 69 -14.85 1.23 13.65
N ALA A 70 -13.71 1.72 14.16
CA ALA A 70 -12.44 1.71 13.42
C ALA A 70 -11.96 0.26 13.17
N ALA A 71 -12.14 -0.64 14.13
CA ALA A 71 -11.78 -2.05 13.98
C ALA A 71 -12.59 -2.72 12.84
N ILE A 72 -13.90 -2.52 12.79
CA ILE A 72 -14.76 -3.08 11.74
C ILE A 72 -14.56 -2.38 10.40
N SER A 73 -14.46 -1.05 10.42
CA SER A 73 -14.41 -0.23 9.21
C SER A 73 -13.05 -0.25 8.50
N LEU A 74 -11.96 -0.42 9.23
CA LEU A 74 -10.59 -0.29 8.70
C LEU A 74 -9.77 -1.53 8.97
N ALA A 75 -9.65 -1.95 10.24
CA ALA A 75 -8.74 -3.03 10.61
C ALA A 75 -9.13 -4.36 9.96
N LEU A 76 -10.42 -4.72 9.96
CA LEU A 76 -10.90 -5.97 9.36
C LEU A 76 -10.71 -5.99 7.82
N PRO A 77 -11.13 -4.97 7.05
CA PRO A 77 -10.83 -4.91 5.61
C PRO A 77 -9.33 -4.96 5.31
N LEU A 78 -8.51 -4.18 6.03
CA LEU A 78 -7.06 -4.15 5.83
C LEU A 78 -6.42 -5.49 6.16
N PHE A 79 -6.85 -6.17 7.22
CA PHE A 79 -6.38 -7.50 7.58
C PHE A 79 -6.67 -8.50 6.47
N LEU A 80 -7.91 -8.54 5.95
CA LEU A 80 -8.30 -9.49 4.90
C LEU A 80 -7.55 -9.22 3.59
N VAL A 81 -7.44 -7.95 3.18
CA VAL A 81 -6.68 -7.57 1.98
C VAL A 81 -5.20 -7.91 2.16
N THR A 82 -4.61 -7.65 3.32
CA THR A 82 -3.21 -7.97 3.61
C THR A 82 -2.97 -9.48 3.61
N LEU A 83 -3.89 -10.25 4.21
CA LEU A 83 -3.80 -11.70 4.25
C LEU A 83 -3.79 -12.29 2.83
N VAL A 84 -4.73 -11.86 1.98
CA VAL A 84 -4.92 -12.39 0.63
C VAL A 84 -3.86 -11.90 -0.35
N SER A 85 -3.49 -10.61 -0.31
CA SER A 85 -2.59 -10.01 -1.30
C SER A 85 -1.11 -10.08 -0.95
N GLN A 86 -0.76 -10.25 0.33
CA GLN A 86 0.63 -10.21 0.79
C GLN A 86 1.02 -11.50 1.50
N ASN A 87 0.36 -11.86 2.61
CA ASN A 87 0.79 -12.99 3.43
C ASN A 87 0.69 -14.35 2.71
N LEU A 88 -0.46 -14.65 2.08
CA LEU A 88 -0.63 -15.90 1.34
C LEU A 88 0.33 -16.00 0.14
N PRO A 89 0.43 -14.99 -0.76
CA PRO A 89 1.43 -15.01 -1.83
C PRO A 89 2.87 -15.08 -1.32
N GLY A 90 3.19 -14.41 -0.21
CA GLY A 90 4.51 -14.47 0.41
C GLY A 90 4.89 -15.89 0.85
N LEU A 91 3.96 -16.62 1.47
CA LEU A 91 4.16 -18.04 1.81
C LEU A 91 4.34 -18.90 0.56
N VAL A 92 3.55 -18.65 -0.50
CA VAL A 92 3.65 -19.38 -1.77
C VAL A 92 5.02 -19.14 -2.42
N VAL A 93 5.51 -17.90 -2.40
CA VAL A 93 6.84 -17.55 -2.93
C VAL A 93 7.96 -18.26 -2.15
N LEU A 94 7.89 -18.30 -0.82
CA LEU A 94 8.86 -19.03 -0.01
C LEU A 94 8.85 -20.53 -0.33
N LYS A 95 7.67 -21.14 -0.46
CA LYS A 95 7.52 -22.55 -0.86
C LYS A 95 8.06 -22.83 -2.25
N ALA A 96 7.75 -21.98 -3.22
CA ALA A 96 8.25 -22.09 -4.59
C ALA A 96 9.78 -21.96 -4.66
N ALA A 97 10.38 -21.20 -3.74
CA ALA A 97 11.84 -21.08 -3.61
C ALA A 97 12.50 -22.24 -2.85
N GLY A 98 11.74 -23.29 -2.47
CA GLY A 98 12.25 -24.49 -1.81
C GLY A 98 12.34 -24.40 -0.27
N TYR A 99 11.77 -23.38 0.35
CA TYR A 99 11.67 -23.30 1.81
C TYR A 99 10.36 -23.90 2.32
N GLU A 100 10.36 -24.46 3.52
CA GLU A 100 9.16 -24.98 4.19
C GLU A 100 8.76 -24.11 5.40
N PRO A 101 8.27 -22.87 5.17
CA PRO A 101 7.93 -21.98 6.26
C PRO A 101 6.70 -22.49 7.03
N PRO A 102 6.72 -22.51 8.37
CA PRO A 102 5.54 -22.81 9.17
C PRO A 102 4.56 -21.61 9.14
N PRO A 103 3.38 -21.70 8.50
CA PRO A 103 2.52 -20.53 8.26
C PRO A 103 2.02 -19.86 9.54
N GLY A 104 1.58 -20.63 10.53
CA GLY A 104 1.03 -20.12 11.79
C GLY A 104 2.04 -19.25 12.56
N PRO A 105 3.24 -19.77 12.87
CA PRO A 105 4.29 -18.98 13.52
C PRO A 105 4.69 -17.71 12.77
N LEU A 106 4.76 -17.75 11.43
CA LEU A 106 5.09 -16.56 10.65
C LEU A 106 4.01 -15.49 10.75
N LEU A 107 2.74 -15.85 10.56
CA LEU A 107 1.61 -14.92 10.70
C LEU A 107 1.52 -14.36 12.13
N LEU A 108 1.77 -15.19 13.13
CA LEU A 108 1.80 -14.77 14.53
C LEU A 108 2.94 -13.77 14.77
N SER A 109 4.13 -14.00 14.21
CA SER A 109 5.28 -13.11 14.39
C SER A 109 5.03 -11.71 13.80
N THR A 110 4.42 -11.62 12.62
CA THR A 110 4.07 -10.33 12.01
C THR A 110 2.94 -9.62 12.77
N GLY A 111 1.98 -10.39 13.30
CA GLY A 111 0.91 -9.88 14.16
C GLY A 111 1.45 -9.32 15.48
N LEU A 112 2.31 -10.06 16.17
CA LEU A 112 2.97 -9.61 17.40
C LEU A 112 3.84 -8.37 17.17
N ALA A 113 4.62 -8.36 16.08
CA ALA A 113 5.39 -7.17 15.70
C ALA A 113 4.48 -5.96 15.48
N THR A 114 3.31 -6.16 14.85
CA THR A 114 2.31 -5.09 14.66
C THR A 114 1.81 -4.57 16.00
N VAL A 115 1.44 -5.44 16.95
CA VAL A 115 0.95 -5.05 18.28
C VAL A 115 2.01 -4.29 19.07
N VAL A 116 3.26 -4.78 19.05
CA VAL A 116 4.38 -4.15 19.76
C VAL A 116 4.69 -2.76 19.18
N LEU A 117 4.60 -2.61 17.87
CA LEU A 117 4.92 -1.36 17.18
C LEU A 117 3.72 -0.43 16.99
N ALA A 118 2.49 -0.87 17.30
CA ALA A 118 1.28 -0.07 17.16
C ALA A 118 1.32 1.26 17.94
N PRO A 119 1.83 1.31 19.19
CA PRO A 119 1.99 2.58 19.91
C PRO A 119 2.91 3.58 19.18
N PHE A 120 3.80 3.09 18.32
CA PHE A 120 4.72 3.92 17.54
C PHE A 120 4.20 4.24 16.13
N GLY A 121 2.91 3.97 15.87
CA GLY A 121 2.26 4.29 14.59
C GLY A 121 2.28 3.16 13.56
N ALA A 122 2.74 1.96 13.90
CA ALA A 122 2.65 0.82 12.98
C ALA A 122 1.20 0.36 12.84
N TYR A 123 0.65 0.42 11.62
CA TYR A 123 -0.73 0.01 11.33
C TYR A 123 -0.85 -1.41 10.78
N GLY A 124 0.27 -2.03 10.36
CA GLY A 124 0.28 -3.40 9.87
C GLY A 124 1.64 -3.87 9.37
N ILE A 125 2.12 -4.99 9.91
CA ILE A 125 3.32 -5.71 9.47
C ILE A 125 2.87 -7.02 8.84
N ASN A 126 3.41 -7.34 7.67
CA ASN A 126 3.03 -8.48 6.86
C ASN A 126 4.20 -8.97 6.02
N MET A 127 4.03 -10.12 5.36
CA MET A 127 5.01 -10.65 4.44
C MET A 127 4.97 -9.90 3.12
N ALA A 128 6.06 -9.27 2.72
CA ALA A 128 6.14 -8.59 1.42
C ALA A 128 6.42 -9.61 0.31
N ALA A 129 5.39 -10.09 -0.40
CA ALA A 129 5.52 -11.16 -1.39
C ALA A 129 6.51 -10.84 -2.53
N ILE A 130 6.51 -9.59 -2.99
CA ILE A 130 7.42 -9.12 -4.06
C ILE A 130 8.87 -9.11 -3.56
N VAL A 131 9.09 -8.56 -2.37
CA VAL A 131 10.43 -8.50 -1.75
C VAL A 131 10.93 -9.90 -1.46
N ALA A 132 10.06 -10.80 -0.98
CA ALA A 132 10.40 -12.19 -0.77
C ALA A 132 10.91 -12.84 -2.06
N ALA A 133 10.25 -12.61 -3.20
CA ALA A 133 10.67 -13.20 -4.49
C ALA A 133 12.04 -12.69 -4.93
N ILE A 134 12.36 -11.42 -4.66
CA ILE A 134 13.68 -10.84 -4.95
C ILE A 134 14.73 -11.44 -4.01
N CYS A 135 14.47 -11.45 -2.71
CA CYS A 135 15.42 -11.92 -1.70
C CYS A 135 15.66 -13.43 -1.74
N THR A 136 14.71 -14.23 -2.24
CA THR A 136 14.89 -15.68 -2.38
C THR A 136 15.47 -16.09 -3.73
N GLY A 137 15.67 -15.16 -4.67
CA GLY A 137 16.26 -15.45 -5.97
C GLY A 137 17.72 -15.90 -5.92
N PRO A 138 18.24 -16.54 -6.98
CA PRO A 138 19.63 -16.98 -7.05
C PRO A 138 20.64 -15.83 -7.01
N ASP A 139 20.25 -14.64 -7.46
CA ASP A 139 21.08 -13.43 -7.44
C ASP A 139 21.32 -12.86 -6.04
N ALA A 140 20.49 -13.25 -5.05
CA ALA A 140 20.61 -12.76 -3.68
C ALA A 140 21.83 -13.35 -2.96
N HIS A 141 22.01 -14.67 -3.08
CA HIS A 141 23.17 -15.38 -2.54
C HIS A 141 23.27 -16.79 -3.18
N PRO A 142 24.50 -17.28 -3.50
CA PRO A 142 24.69 -18.62 -4.06
C PRO A 142 24.15 -19.74 -3.16
N ASP A 143 24.45 -19.67 -1.87
CA ASP A 143 23.91 -20.56 -0.83
C ASP A 143 22.48 -20.14 -0.43
N PRO A 144 21.44 -20.97 -0.69
CA PRO A 144 20.05 -20.68 -0.31
C PRO A 144 19.88 -20.42 1.19
N ALA A 145 20.62 -21.12 2.05
CA ALA A 145 20.50 -20.98 3.50
C ALA A 145 20.97 -19.60 4.03
N LYS A 146 21.62 -18.80 3.18
CA LYS A 146 22.14 -17.47 3.51
C LYS A 146 21.40 -16.32 2.82
N ARG A 147 20.39 -16.61 2.00
CA ARG A 147 19.63 -15.57 1.27
C ARG A 147 18.88 -14.60 2.19
N TRP A 148 18.58 -14.99 3.42
CA TRP A 148 17.97 -14.13 4.44
C TRP A 148 18.79 -12.86 4.75
N ILE A 149 20.12 -12.89 4.54
CA ILE A 149 21.01 -11.75 4.77
C ILE A 149 20.57 -10.56 3.92
N VAL A 150 20.18 -10.79 2.66
CA VAL A 150 19.70 -9.72 1.76
C VAL A 150 18.42 -9.10 2.30
N GLY A 151 17.53 -9.90 2.86
CA GLY A 151 16.31 -9.40 3.52
C GLY A 151 16.61 -8.51 4.73
N VAL A 152 17.61 -8.88 5.53
CA VAL A 152 18.06 -8.07 6.68
C VAL A 152 18.70 -6.75 6.23
N LEU A 153 19.56 -6.79 5.21
CA LEU A 153 20.16 -5.58 4.63
C LEU A 153 19.08 -4.66 4.04
N TYR A 154 18.12 -5.22 3.32
CA TYR A 154 16.97 -4.48 2.79
C TYR A 154 16.19 -3.79 3.91
N GLY A 155 15.85 -4.51 4.98
CA GLY A 155 15.19 -3.94 6.15
C GLY A 155 16.01 -2.83 6.81
N GLY A 156 17.31 -3.04 6.99
CA GLY A 156 18.23 -2.04 7.54
C GLY A 156 18.29 -0.75 6.73
N LEU A 157 18.36 -0.86 5.40
CA LEU A 157 18.32 0.31 4.51
C LEU A 157 16.99 1.06 4.61
N TYR A 158 15.86 0.34 4.76
CA TYR A 158 14.56 0.96 5.00
C TYR A 158 14.48 1.67 6.36
N LEU A 159 15.15 1.15 7.40
CA LEU A 159 15.25 1.85 8.69
C LEU A 159 16.07 3.14 8.58
N VAL A 160 17.17 3.12 7.80
CA VAL A 160 17.94 4.35 7.52
C VAL A 160 17.07 5.35 6.76
N ALA A 161 16.30 4.91 5.76
CA ALA A 161 15.37 5.79 5.06
C ALA A 161 14.27 6.34 5.98
N ALA A 162 13.73 5.50 6.88
CA ALA A 162 12.71 5.89 7.86
C ALA A 162 13.22 6.93 8.86
N LEU A 163 14.52 6.97 9.14
CA LEU A 163 15.13 8.01 9.99
C LEU A 163 14.90 9.42 9.40
N PHE A 164 14.80 9.55 8.08
CA PHE A 164 14.52 10.82 7.38
C PHE A 164 13.02 11.02 7.08
N ALA A 165 12.13 10.30 7.75
CA ALA A 165 10.68 10.41 7.52
C ALA A 165 10.12 11.81 7.85
N ALA A 166 10.67 12.51 8.84
CA ALA A 166 10.18 13.84 9.23
C ALA A 166 10.39 14.90 8.13
N PRO A 167 11.60 15.09 7.57
CA PRO A 167 11.80 15.93 6.40
C PRO A 167 10.94 15.52 5.21
N LEU A 168 10.81 14.22 4.95
CA LEU A 168 10.00 13.72 3.84
C LEU A 168 8.52 14.06 4.01
N ALA A 169 7.97 13.88 5.22
CA ALA A 169 6.61 14.27 5.56
C ALA A 169 6.41 15.78 5.38
N GLY A 170 7.39 16.60 5.77
CA GLY A 170 7.38 18.04 5.54
C GLY A 170 7.25 18.43 4.09
N LEU A 171 7.99 17.78 3.21
CA LEU A 171 7.88 18.02 1.76
C LEU A 171 6.46 17.71 1.25
N PHE A 172 5.84 16.62 1.70
CA PHE A 172 4.46 16.29 1.31
C PHE A 172 3.41 17.25 1.90
N ILE A 173 3.60 17.73 3.13
CA ILE A 173 2.71 18.71 3.78
C ILE A 173 2.83 20.09 3.10
N ALA A 174 4.03 20.48 2.69
CA ALA A 174 4.29 21.76 2.04
C ALA A 174 3.88 21.76 0.55
N MET A 175 3.70 20.60 -0.07
CA MET A 175 3.27 20.49 -1.47
C MET A 175 1.90 21.16 -1.68
N PRO A 176 1.72 21.90 -2.80
CA PRO A 176 0.39 22.35 -3.20
C PRO A 176 -0.58 21.16 -3.30
N PRO A 177 -1.84 21.30 -2.83
CA PRO A 177 -2.82 20.20 -2.86
C PRO A 177 -2.98 19.55 -4.24
N ALA A 178 -2.83 20.36 -5.30
CA ALA A 178 -2.78 19.95 -6.70
C ALA A 178 -1.73 18.86 -6.97
N ALA A 179 -0.49 19.14 -6.58
CA ALA A 179 0.66 18.29 -6.84
C ALA A 179 0.56 17.02 -6.00
N LEU A 180 0.13 17.14 -4.73
CA LEU A 180 -0.08 15.99 -3.85
C LEU A 180 -1.17 15.06 -4.42
N ALA A 181 -2.29 15.61 -4.89
CA ALA A 181 -3.38 14.83 -5.50
C ALA A 181 -2.94 14.11 -6.79
N VAL A 182 -2.19 14.77 -7.67
CA VAL A 182 -1.64 14.15 -8.89
C VAL A 182 -0.67 13.04 -8.53
N LEU A 183 0.28 13.30 -7.61
CA LEU A 183 1.29 12.33 -7.22
C LEU A 183 0.68 11.08 -6.59
N THR A 184 -0.21 11.27 -5.62
CA THR A 184 -0.94 10.17 -4.97
C THR A 184 -1.81 9.40 -5.96
N GLY A 185 -2.54 10.09 -6.84
CA GLY A 185 -3.34 9.45 -7.88
C GLY A 185 -2.50 8.61 -8.84
N LEU A 186 -1.39 9.16 -9.33
CA LEU A 186 -0.47 8.46 -10.24
C LEU A 186 0.21 7.26 -9.58
N ALA A 187 0.59 7.36 -8.30
CA ALA A 187 1.15 6.26 -7.53
C ALA A 187 0.18 5.06 -7.41
N LEU A 188 -1.14 5.33 -7.41
CA LEU A 188 -2.18 4.31 -7.29
C LEU A 188 -2.56 3.64 -8.61
N ILE A 189 -2.19 4.20 -9.78
CA ILE A 189 -2.58 3.64 -11.09
C ILE A 189 -2.10 2.20 -11.24
N GLY A 190 -0.82 1.93 -10.96
CA GLY A 190 -0.25 0.57 -11.08
C GLY A 190 -0.96 -0.45 -10.19
N PRO A 191 -1.04 -0.22 -8.86
CA PRO A 191 -1.79 -1.08 -7.95
C PRO A 191 -3.25 -1.26 -8.34
N LEU A 192 -3.94 -0.20 -8.75
CA LEU A 192 -5.35 -0.26 -9.18
C LEU A 192 -5.51 -1.11 -10.43
N THR A 193 -4.68 -0.91 -11.45
CA THR A 193 -4.71 -1.73 -12.68
C THR A 193 -4.48 -3.20 -12.35
N GLY A 194 -3.47 -3.52 -11.54
CA GLY A 194 -3.20 -4.89 -11.13
C GLY A 194 -4.36 -5.53 -10.35
N ALA A 195 -4.95 -4.79 -9.41
CA ALA A 195 -6.10 -5.25 -8.64
C ALA A 195 -7.32 -5.51 -9.54
N LEU A 196 -7.62 -4.62 -10.49
CA LEU A 196 -8.71 -4.80 -11.45
C LEU A 196 -8.46 -5.99 -12.37
N SER A 197 -7.24 -6.15 -12.88
CA SER A 197 -6.87 -7.32 -13.71
C SER A 197 -7.07 -8.63 -12.94
N GLY A 198 -6.61 -8.71 -11.68
CA GLY A 198 -6.78 -9.90 -10.85
C GLY A 198 -8.25 -10.15 -10.49
N ALA A 199 -9.00 -9.10 -10.16
CA ALA A 199 -10.41 -9.19 -9.81
C ALA A 199 -11.27 -9.71 -10.98
N MET A 200 -10.89 -9.39 -12.23
CA MET A 200 -11.59 -9.82 -13.44
C MET A 200 -11.08 -11.14 -14.03
N ALA A 201 -10.06 -11.76 -13.42
CA ALA A 201 -9.41 -12.96 -13.96
C ALA A 201 -10.36 -14.16 -14.08
N GLU A 202 -11.17 -14.41 -13.05
CA GLU A 202 -12.10 -15.54 -12.99
C GLU A 202 -13.50 -15.12 -13.46
N PRO A 203 -14.01 -15.62 -14.60
CA PRO A 203 -15.30 -15.22 -15.15
C PRO A 203 -16.45 -15.34 -14.15
N ASP A 204 -16.45 -16.40 -13.34
CA ASP A 204 -17.51 -16.69 -12.37
C ASP A 204 -17.55 -15.73 -11.18
N HIS A 205 -16.50 -14.93 -10.96
CA HIS A 205 -16.41 -14.01 -9.82
C HIS A 205 -16.56 -12.54 -10.22
N ARG A 206 -16.63 -12.23 -11.53
CA ARG A 206 -16.58 -10.86 -12.05
C ARG A 206 -17.68 -9.97 -11.48
N GLU A 207 -18.92 -10.46 -11.45
CA GLU A 207 -20.05 -9.68 -10.94
C GLU A 207 -19.86 -9.30 -9.46
N ALA A 208 -19.45 -10.27 -8.63
CA ALA A 208 -19.14 -10.03 -7.23
C ALA A 208 -17.99 -9.03 -7.05
N ALA A 209 -16.95 -9.13 -7.87
CA ALA A 209 -15.83 -8.20 -7.86
C ALA A 209 -16.22 -6.78 -8.29
N VAL A 210 -17.04 -6.63 -9.33
CA VAL A 210 -17.56 -5.31 -9.77
C VAL A 210 -18.42 -4.68 -8.68
N ILE A 211 -19.31 -5.45 -8.04
CA ILE A 211 -20.15 -4.96 -6.94
C ILE A 211 -19.29 -4.54 -5.75
N ALA A 212 -18.28 -5.34 -5.37
CA ALA A 212 -17.35 -4.99 -4.30
C ALA A 212 -16.60 -3.68 -4.59
N PHE A 213 -16.10 -3.53 -5.81
CA PHE A 213 -15.41 -2.34 -6.26
C PHE A 213 -16.33 -1.11 -6.26
N ALA A 214 -17.50 -1.20 -6.87
CA ALA A 214 -18.45 -0.10 -6.96
C ALA A 214 -18.95 0.35 -5.58
N ALA A 215 -19.28 -0.59 -4.70
CA ALA A 215 -19.68 -0.30 -3.33
C ALA A 215 -18.54 0.37 -2.53
N THR A 216 -17.29 -0.09 -2.67
CA THR A 216 -16.13 0.54 -2.04
C THR A 216 -15.88 1.95 -2.58
N ALA A 217 -15.91 2.11 -3.92
CA ALA A 217 -15.64 3.35 -4.63
C ALA A 217 -16.73 4.42 -4.40
N SER A 218 -17.94 4.03 -3.99
CA SER A 218 -19.03 4.96 -3.68
C SER A 218 -18.71 5.93 -2.54
N GLY A 219 -17.78 5.58 -1.65
CA GLY A 219 -17.46 6.35 -0.45
C GLY A 219 -18.57 6.39 0.59
N VAL A 220 -19.67 5.64 0.40
CA VAL A 220 -20.81 5.64 1.31
C VAL A 220 -20.42 5.01 2.66
N ALA A 221 -20.64 5.76 3.74
CA ALA A 221 -20.54 5.26 5.10
C ALA A 221 -21.95 4.99 5.65
N LEU A 222 -22.22 3.75 6.04
CA LEU A 222 -23.47 3.36 6.70
C LEU A 222 -23.19 3.03 8.16
N PHE A 223 -24.03 3.52 9.08
CA PHE A 223 -23.91 3.28 10.52
C PHE A 223 -22.56 3.70 11.12
N GLY A 224 -21.86 4.65 10.49
CA GLY A 224 -20.51 5.07 10.89
C GLY A 224 -19.40 4.09 10.50
N ILE A 225 -19.70 3.11 9.64
CA ILE A 225 -18.73 2.17 9.06
C ILE A 225 -18.51 2.58 7.60
N GLY A 226 -17.24 2.76 7.23
CA GLY A 226 -16.81 3.20 5.91
C GLY A 226 -17.03 2.16 4.80
N SER A 227 -16.95 2.65 3.56
CA SER A 227 -17.31 1.88 2.35
C SER A 227 -16.43 0.66 2.10
N ALA A 228 -15.19 0.61 2.61
CA ALA A 228 -14.30 -0.53 2.44
C ALA A 228 -14.87 -1.82 3.04
N PHE A 229 -15.47 -1.75 4.24
CA PHE A 229 -16.14 -2.88 4.85
C PHE A 229 -17.40 -3.27 4.07
N TRP A 230 -18.24 -2.30 3.72
CA TRP A 230 -19.49 -2.55 3.00
C TRP A 230 -19.24 -3.11 1.59
N GLY A 231 -18.20 -2.66 0.91
CA GLY A 231 -17.83 -3.19 -0.39
C GLY A 231 -17.36 -4.63 -0.31
N LEU A 232 -16.56 -4.97 0.70
CA LEU A 232 -16.18 -6.35 0.95
C LEU A 232 -17.38 -7.25 1.26
N LEU A 233 -18.27 -6.78 2.13
CA LEU A 233 -19.48 -7.49 2.51
C LEU A 233 -20.42 -7.69 1.31
N ALA A 234 -20.66 -6.64 0.52
CA ALA A 234 -21.47 -6.72 -0.69
C ALA A 234 -20.86 -7.73 -1.68
N GLY A 235 -19.55 -7.67 -1.91
CA GLY A 235 -18.83 -8.64 -2.74
C GLY A 235 -19.02 -10.08 -2.28
N PHE A 236 -18.84 -10.36 -0.99
CA PHE A 236 -19.02 -11.71 -0.45
C PHE A 236 -20.48 -12.19 -0.51
N ILE A 237 -21.44 -11.32 -0.23
CA ILE A 237 -22.87 -11.65 -0.34
C ILE A 237 -23.21 -12.01 -1.79
N THR A 238 -22.78 -11.20 -2.75
CA THR A 238 -22.99 -11.49 -4.18
C THR A 238 -22.32 -12.80 -4.58
N LEU A 239 -21.07 -13.02 -4.17
CA LEU A 239 -20.35 -14.26 -4.48
C LEU A 239 -21.09 -15.48 -3.92
N ALA A 240 -21.57 -15.40 -2.67
CA ALA A 240 -22.33 -16.47 -2.04
C ALA A 240 -23.67 -16.72 -2.74
N ALA A 241 -24.41 -15.66 -3.07
CA ALA A 241 -25.70 -15.76 -3.75
C ALA A 241 -25.58 -16.39 -5.15
N LEU A 242 -24.57 -16.02 -5.92
CA LEU A 242 -24.32 -16.57 -7.26
C LEU A 242 -23.85 -18.03 -7.21
N ARG A 243 -23.08 -18.40 -6.17
CA ARG A 243 -22.62 -19.79 -5.97
C ARG A 243 -23.72 -20.71 -5.42
N TRP A 244 -24.69 -20.19 -4.67
CA TRP A 244 -25.76 -20.99 -4.05
C TRP A 244 -26.54 -21.84 -5.06
N LYS A 245 -26.73 -21.36 -6.30
CA LYS A 245 -27.48 -22.08 -7.34
C LYS A 245 -26.66 -23.12 -8.13
N ARG A 246 -25.33 -23.19 -7.94
CA ARG A 246 -24.46 -24.16 -8.63
C ARG A 246 -24.16 -25.39 -7.76
N ARG A 247 -25.20 -26.06 -7.25
CA ARG A 247 -25.02 -27.44 -6.78
C ARG A 247 -24.84 -28.34 -8.02
N PRO A 248 -23.78 -29.15 -8.10
CA PRO A 248 -23.57 -30.05 -9.23
C PRO A 248 -24.67 -31.12 -9.25
N THR A 249 -25.34 -31.26 -10.39
CA THR A 249 -25.96 -32.54 -10.80
C THR A 249 -24.90 -33.43 -11.41
#